data_AF-A0AAW2UGY9-F1
#
_entry.id   AF-A0AAW2UGY9-F1
#
_cell.length_a   1.000
_cell.length_b   1.000
_cell.length_c   1.000
_cell.angle_alpha   90.00
_cell.angle_beta   90.00
_cell.angle_gamma   90.00
#
_symmetry.space_group_name_H-M   'P 1'
#
loop_
_entity.id
_entity.type
_entity.pdbx_description
1 polymer ?
#
loop_
_entity_poly.entity_id
_entity_poly.type
_entity_poly.pdbx_seq_one_letter_code
_entity_poly.pdbx_strand_id
1 'polypeptide(L)'
;MGSCICIIRFDLEQGQLIEECYPPGALTQSEELEVSFSSFPDSVSQNHNRSSIHDCIFFFRIKRHKAPDILNIESSEIVEVDNKISSQKPIGEAVQESNCQNNYDSRFLYGFVFNRQRHDERLKRGGEQKSVVILSHSPYTSVFRPLLQIMGPLYFDIGNKALNYIAAYVSKWPVPVPGQQVELPIGNASLKVNLPPSHSLPSDNGFFEDSASSLAPLLPSNLSIPQGLFHDSDLFGTFRGLLMQLWKLWELLLVGEPILIIAPTPPQCCEAVAGLVSLVAPLLFSVDFRPYFTIHDPEFAKLNSLQEGSSFRR
;
A
#
# COMPACT_ATOMS: atom_id res chain seq x y z
N MET A 1 0.47 9.02 -8.28
CA MET A 1 0.39 8.69 -6.82
C MET A 1 -0.31 7.36 -6.60
N GLY A 2 -1.55 7.16 -7.08
CA GLY A 2 -2.18 5.84 -7.12
C GLY A 2 -1.73 5.07 -8.36
N SER A 3 -1.56 3.75 -8.22
CA SER A 3 -1.27 2.81 -9.32
C SER A 3 -2.58 2.34 -9.97
N CYS A 4 -3.54 1.91 -9.15
CA CYS A 4 -4.85 1.47 -9.60
C CYS A 4 -5.88 1.50 -8.46
N ILE A 5 -7.15 1.36 -8.83
CA ILE A 5 -8.30 1.29 -7.94
C ILE A 5 -9.01 -0.03 -8.23
N CYS A 6 -9.27 -0.82 -7.19
CA CYS A 6 -9.95 -2.11 -7.29
C CYS A 6 -11.22 -2.12 -6.47
N ILE A 7 -12.25 -2.77 -6.99
CA ILE A 7 -13.47 -3.10 -6.26
C ILE A 7 -13.47 -4.59 -6.04
N ILE A 8 -13.68 -5.01 -4.80
CA ILE A 8 -13.56 -6.40 -4.41
C ILE A 8 -14.84 -6.79 -3.67
N ARG A 9 -15.50 -7.85 -4.14
CA ARG A 9 -16.72 -8.38 -3.55
C ARG A 9 -16.46 -9.73 -2.93
N PHE A 10 -17.19 -10.05 -1.86
CA PHE A 10 -17.21 -11.40 -1.33
C PHE A 10 -18.29 -12.23 -2.04
N ASP A 11 -17.88 -13.31 -2.69
CA ASP A 11 -18.73 -14.31 -3.30
C ASP A 11 -18.78 -15.57 -2.41
N LEU A 12 -19.95 -16.22 -2.34
CA LEU A 12 -20.14 -17.37 -1.45
C LEU A 12 -19.46 -18.64 -1.95
N GLU A 13 -19.30 -18.78 -3.26
CA GLU A 13 -18.75 -19.98 -3.89
C GLU A 13 -17.26 -19.83 -4.14
N GLN A 14 -16.84 -18.62 -4.53
CA GLN A 14 -15.48 -18.34 -4.96
C GLN A 14 -14.65 -17.57 -3.93
N GLY A 15 -15.27 -17.04 -2.86
CA GLY A 15 -14.59 -16.21 -1.86
C GLY A 15 -14.39 -14.77 -2.33
N GLN A 16 -13.26 -14.16 -1.97
CA GLN A 16 -12.95 -12.77 -2.31
C GLN A 16 -12.57 -12.65 -3.79
N LEU A 17 -13.26 -11.80 -4.54
CA LEU A 17 -13.03 -11.61 -5.98
C LEU A 17 -12.96 -10.13 -6.35
N ILE A 18 -12.05 -9.80 -7.26
CA ILE A 18 -12.06 -8.49 -7.94
C ILE A 18 -13.26 -8.44 -8.88
N GLU A 19 -14.12 -7.46 -8.65
CA GLU A 19 -15.27 -7.14 -9.50
C GLU A 19 -14.88 -6.15 -10.59
N GLU A 20 -14.09 -5.14 -10.24
CA GLU A 20 -13.62 -4.08 -11.14
C GLU A 20 -12.19 -3.68 -10.80
N CYS A 21 -11.41 -3.37 -11.82
CA CYS A 21 -10.05 -2.84 -11.67
C CYS A 21 -9.82 -1.71 -12.67
N TYR A 22 -9.35 -0.57 -12.19
CA TYR A 22 -9.04 0.60 -13.02
C TYR A 22 -7.61 1.10 -12.76
N PRO A 23 -6.78 1.27 -13.80
CA PRO A 23 -7.04 0.87 -15.18
C PRO A 23 -7.14 -0.67 -15.32
N PRO A 24 -7.84 -1.19 -16.34
CA PRO A 24 -7.90 -2.63 -16.59
C PRO A 24 -6.50 -3.24 -16.80
N GLY A 25 -6.27 -4.44 -16.26
CA GLY A 25 -5.00 -5.14 -16.41
C GLY A 25 -3.83 -4.54 -15.63
N ALA A 26 -4.10 -3.68 -14.63
CA ALA A 26 -3.06 -3.08 -13.80
C ALA A 26 -2.36 -4.05 -12.85
N LEU A 27 -2.94 -5.23 -12.61
CA LEU A 27 -2.45 -6.24 -11.67
C LEU A 27 -2.23 -7.56 -12.39
N THR A 28 -1.22 -8.31 -11.96
CA THR A 28 -1.05 -9.73 -12.32
C THR A 28 -2.05 -10.59 -11.56
N GLN A 29 -2.37 -11.79 -12.08
CA GLN A 29 -3.32 -12.70 -11.42
C GLN A 29 -2.90 -13.05 -9.96
N SER A 30 -1.59 -13.12 -9.68
CA SER A 30 -1.09 -13.33 -8.32
C SER A 30 -1.37 -12.13 -7.42
N GLU A 31 -1.11 -10.91 -7.91
CA GLU A 31 -1.40 -9.68 -7.18
C GLU A 31 -2.91 -9.51 -6.96
N GLU A 32 -3.74 -9.87 -7.94
CA GLU A 32 -5.21 -9.82 -7.81
C GLU A 32 -5.72 -10.70 -6.66
N LEU A 33 -5.17 -11.92 -6.53
CA LEU A 33 -5.49 -12.84 -5.44
C LEU A 33 -5.04 -12.28 -4.09
N GLU A 34 -3.78 -11.86 -3.97
CA GLU A 34 -3.23 -11.32 -2.72
C GLU A 34 -3.95 -10.06 -2.25
N VAL A 35 -4.25 -9.14 -3.18
CA VAL A 35 -5.05 -7.94 -2.91
C VAL A 35 -6.44 -8.34 -2.45
N SER A 36 -7.10 -9.32 -3.11
CA SER A 36 -8.43 -9.78 -2.73
C SER A 36 -8.47 -10.35 -1.30
N PHE A 37 -7.52 -11.21 -0.95
CA PHE A 37 -7.43 -11.79 0.39
C PHE A 37 -7.08 -10.77 1.48
N SER A 38 -6.29 -9.75 1.15
CA SER A 38 -5.87 -8.70 2.11
C SER A 38 -6.92 -7.60 2.31
N SER A 39 -7.98 -7.58 1.51
CA SER A 39 -8.96 -6.49 1.46
C SER A 39 -10.17 -6.68 2.37
N PHE A 40 -10.21 -7.74 3.16
CA PHE A 40 -11.28 -8.00 4.13
C PHE A 40 -10.69 -8.29 5.51
N PRO A 41 -11.35 -7.87 6.59
CA PRO A 41 -11.00 -8.35 7.94
C PRO A 41 -11.20 -9.86 8.05
N ASP A 42 -10.30 -10.54 8.78
CA ASP A 42 -10.39 -11.99 9.05
C ASP A 42 -11.67 -12.40 9.81
N SER A 43 -12.26 -11.47 10.57
CA SER A 43 -13.45 -11.74 11.37
C SER A 43 -14.49 -10.63 11.24
N VAL A 44 -15.75 -11.07 11.09
CA VAL A 44 -16.93 -10.21 11.06
C VAL A 44 -17.38 -10.03 12.51
N SER A 45 -17.15 -8.85 13.10
CA SER A 45 -17.75 -8.55 14.40
C SER A 45 -19.25 -8.28 14.20
N GLN A 46 -20.05 -9.35 14.28
CA GLN A 46 -21.50 -9.23 14.21
C GLN A 46 -22.06 -8.70 15.53
N ASN A 47 -22.07 -7.38 15.69
CA ASN A 47 -22.96 -6.77 16.66
C ASN A 47 -24.41 -6.95 16.18
N HIS A 48 -25.28 -7.43 17.09
CA HIS A 48 -26.60 -8.00 16.83
C HIS A 48 -27.70 -7.00 16.40
N ASN A 49 -27.36 -5.98 15.61
CA ASN A 49 -28.34 -5.05 15.07
C ASN A 49 -28.75 -5.48 13.66
N ARG A 50 -30.02 -5.85 13.51
CA ARG A 50 -30.66 -6.39 12.28
C ARG A 50 -30.62 -5.47 11.04
N SER A 51 -29.92 -4.34 11.08
CA SER A 51 -29.78 -3.40 9.95
C SER A 51 -28.47 -2.59 10.03
N SER A 52 -27.43 -3.08 10.69
CA SER A 52 -26.18 -2.31 10.80
C SER A 52 -25.37 -2.34 9.52
N ILE A 53 -24.89 -1.16 9.14
CA ILE A 53 -23.80 -0.96 8.19
C ILE A 53 -22.56 -0.65 9.01
N HIS A 54 -21.48 -1.38 8.76
CA HIS A 54 -20.19 -1.20 9.39
C HIS A 54 -19.15 -0.90 8.33
N ASP A 55 -18.60 0.30 8.39
CA ASP A 55 -17.51 0.73 7.52
C ASP A 55 -16.21 0.71 8.31
N CYS A 56 -15.14 0.21 7.70
CA CYS A 56 -13.81 0.30 8.26
C CYS A 56 -12.79 0.69 7.19
N ILE A 57 -11.80 1.48 7.61
CA ILE A 57 -10.71 1.91 6.74
C ILE A 57 -9.41 1.43 7.36
N PHE A 58 -8.63 0.70 6.58
CA PHE A 58 -7.34 0.19 6.98
C PHE A 58 -6.42 0.13 5.77
N PHE A 59 -5.16 -0.23 5.98
CA PHE A 59 -4.24 -0.45 4.88
C PHE A 59 -3.36 -1.64 5.16
N PHE A 60 -2.86 -2.24 4.09
CA PHE A 60 -1.98 -3.40 4.11
C PHE A 60 -0.83 -3.18 3.12
N ARG A 61 0.10 -4.12 3.09
CA ARG A 61 1.20 -4.14 2.14
C ARG A 61 1.47 -5.56 1.69
N ILE A 62 1.52 -5.77 0.37
CA ILE A 62 1.93 -7.04 -0.24
C ILE A 62 3.31 -6.90 -0.89
N LYS A 63 4.00 -8.02 -1.05
CA LYS A 63 5.29 -8.08 -1.75
C LYS A 63 5.02 -8.37 -3.22
N ARG A 64 5.57 -7.54 -4.11
CA ARG A 64 5.46 -7.78 -5.54
C ARG A 64 6.46 -8.86 -5.93
N HIS A 65 5.96 -9.90 -6.58
CA HIS A 65 6.78 -10.92 -7.22
C HIS A 65 7.05 -10.46 -8.66
N LYS A 66 8.31 -10.21 -9.01
CA LYS A 66 8.67 -10.03 -10.43
C LYS A 66 8.24 -11.29 -11.17
N ALA A 67 7.62 -11.14 -12.34
CA ALA A 67 7.59 -12.26 -13.28
C ALA A 67 9.04 -12.72 -13.47
N PRO A 68 9.36 -14.03 -13.36
CA PRO A 68 10.70 -14.47 -13.67
C PRO A 68 11.01 -14.00 -15.08
N ASP A 69 12.12 -13.27 -15.24
CA ASP A 69 12.66 -12.92 -16.55
C ASP A 69 13.01 -14.22 -17.28
N ILE A 70 12.02 -14.85 -17.91
CA ILE A 70 12.26 -15.85 -18.94
C ILE A 70 12.68 -15.02 -20.14
N LEU A 71 13.97 -14.69 -20.23
CA LEU A 71 14.74 -14.41 -21.44
C LEU A 71 16.14 -13.94 -21.02
N ASN A 72 17.03 -14.91 -20.83
CA ASN A 72 18.42 -14.95 -21.32
C ASN A 72 19.13 -16.17 -20.70
N ILE A 73 18.62 -17.36 -21.01
CA ILE A 73 19.50 -18.52 -21.10
C ILE A 73 20.01 -18.50 -22.53
N GLU A 74 21.08 -17.74 -22.75
CA GLU A 74 21.94 -17.98 -23.90
C GLU A 74 22.47 -19.40 -23.73
N SER A 75 21.89 -20.33 -24.49
CA SER A 75 22.46 -21.64 -24.74
C SER A 75 23.87 -21.46 -25.32
N SER A 76 24.86 -21.78 -24.50
CA SER A 76 26.25 -21.89 -24.90
C SER A 76 26.43 -22.88 -26.06
N GLU A 77 27.31 -22.50 -26.99
CA GLU A 77 28.13 -23.33 -27.87
C GLU A 77 27.44 -24.10 -29.01
N ILE A 78 27.48 -23.52 -30.22
CA ILE A 78 28.16 -24.12 -31.38
C ILE A 78 28.92 -23.03 -32.16
N VAL A 79 30.19 -23.32 -32.43
CA VAL A 79 31.19 -22.52 -33.15
C VAL A 79 30.88 -22.45 -34.65
N GLU A 80 31.00 -21.28 -35.28
CA GLU A 80 31.87 -21.08 -36.46
C GLU A 80 31.88 -19.63 -36.99
N VAL A 81 33.05 -19.29 -37.52
CA VAL A 81 33.60 -17.99 -37.92
C VAL A 81 33.11 -17.62 -39.33
N ASP A 82 32.69 -16.37 -39.58
CA ASP A 82 33.40 -15.51 -40.54
C ASP A 82 32.98 -14.04 -40.61
N ASN A 83 33.99 -13.22 -40.92
CA ASN A 83 33.98 -11.78 -41.09
C ASN A 83 33.50 -11.35 -42.50
N LYS A 84 32.71 -10.26 -42.59
CA LYS A 84 32.95 -9.03 -43.43
C LYS A 84 31.68 -8.35 -44.02
N ILE A 85 31.68 -7.02 -43.84
CA ILE A 85 31.32 -5.93 -44.78
C ILE A 85 29.83 -5.54 -44.96
N SER A 86 29.58 -4.28 -44.57
CA SER A 86 28.75 -3.20 -45.17
C SER A 86 27.44 -3.58 -45.87
N SER A 87 26.34 -2.91 -45.50
CA SER A 87 25.72 -1.84 -46.33
C SER A 87 24.36 -1.36 -45.80
N GLN A 88 24.24 -0.03 -45.71
CA GLN A 88 23.08 0.81 -46.08
C GLN A 88 21.69 0.61 -45.41
N LYS A 89 21.23 1.71 -44.78
CA LYS A 89 19.82 2.03 -44.49
C LYS A 89 18.97 2.01 -45.77
N PRO A 90 17.64 1.82 -45.63
CA PRO A 90 16.79 2.98 -45.87
C PRO A 90 15.75 3.23 -44.78
N ILE A 91 15.35 4.49 -44.76
CA ILE A 91 14.35 5.15 -43.93
C ILE A 91 12.96 4.69 -44.36
N GLY A 92 12.12 4.29 -43.41
CA GLY A 92 10.69 4.02 -43.59
C GLY A 92 9.98 4.18 -42.26
N GLU A 93 9.14 5.20 -42.18
CA GLU A 93 8.40 5.66 -41.01
C GLU A 93 7.51 4.55 -40.43
N ALA A 94 7.72 4.19 -39.16
CA ALA A 94 6.80 3.39 -38.38
C ALA A 94 6.43 4.15 -37.11
N VAL A 95 5.14 4.44 -37.03
CA VAL A 95 4.37 5.01 -35.93
C VAL A 95 4.94 4.63 -34.56
N GLN A 96 5.42 5.64 -33.81
CA GLN A 96 5.71 5.49 -32.39
C GLN A 96 4.39 5.37 -31.63
N GLU A 97 3.93 4.14 -31.44
CA GLU A 97 3.07 3.84 -30.29
C GLU A 97 3.90 4.06 -29.03
N SER A 98 3.62 5.15 -28.33
CA SER A 98 4.21 5.49 -27.05
C SER A 98 3.79 4.45 -26.01
N ASN A 99 4.56 3.38 -25.87
CA ASN A 99 4.48 2.49 -24.71
C ASN A 99 4.96 3.24 -23.48
N CYS A 100 4.01 3.82 -22.75
CA CYS A 100 4.21 4.46 -21.45
C CYS A 100 4.46 3.38 -20.38
N GLN A 101 5.54 2.60 -20.49
CA GLN A 101 5.97 1.71 -19.41
C GLN A 101 6.63 2.56 -18.32
N ASN A 102 5.80 3.10 -17.42
CA ASN A 102 6.25 3.72 -16.19
C ASN A 102 6.86 2.63 -15.29
N ASN A 103 8.19 2.53 -15.30
CA ASN A 103 8.97 1.56 -14.54
C ASN A 103 8.99 1.93 -13.04
N TYR A 104 7.86 1.77 -12.35
CA TYR A 104 7.81 1.79 -10.90
C TYR A 104 8.18 0.39 -10.39
N ASP A 105 9.48 0.14 -10.33
CA ASP A 105 10.07 -1.13 -9.92
C ASP A 105 10.06 -1.27 -8.39
N SER A 106 8.88 -1.04 -7.76
CA SER A 106 8.77 -1.10 -6.31
C SER A 106 8.60 -2.53 -5.81
N ARG A 107 9.34 -2.91 -4.77
CA ARG A 107 9.24 -4.25 -4.14
C ARG A 107 7.88 -4.49 -3.49
N PHE A 108 7.19 -3.43 -3.10
CA PHE A 108 5.97 -3.53 -2.34
C PHE A 108 4.83 -2.79 -3.02
N LEU A 109 3.62 -3.30 -2.81
CA LEU A 109 2.39 -2.61 -3.18
C LEU A 109 1.58 -2.37 -1.90
N TYR A 110 1.24 -1.11 -1.67
CA TYR A 110 0.43 -0.69 -0.53
C TYR A 110 -1.03 -0.62 -0.96
N GLY A 111 -1.90 -1.26 -0.20
CA GLY A 111 -3.35 -1.23 -0.44
C GLY A 111 -4.07 -0.52 0.68
N PHE A 112 -4.80 0.53 0.32
CA PHE A 112 -5.67 1.29 1.23
C PHE A 112 -7.10 0.85 0.99
N VAL A 113 -7.78 0.40 2.02
CA VAL A 113 -9.05 -0.31 1.94
C VAL A 113 -10.14 0.49 2.64
N PHE A 114 -11.25 0.70 1.97
CA PHE A 114 -12.54 0.99 2.58
C PHE A 114 -13.40 -0.26 2.46
N ASN A 115 -13.67 -0.95 3.57
CA ASN A 115 -14.53 -2.13 3.60
C ASN A 115 -15.87 -1.77 4.23
N ARG A 116 -16.96 -2.15 3.55
CA ARG A 116 -18.32 -2.05 4.09
C ARG A 116 -18.87 -3.44 4.30
N GLN A 117 -19.45 -3.64 5.47
CA GLN A 117 -20.19 -4.83 5.84
C GLN A 117 -21.61 -4.41 6.14
N ARG A 118 -22.56 -4.98 5.42
CA ARG A 118 -23.98 -4.69 5.60
C ARG A 118 -24.69 -5.97 6.00
N HIS A 119 -25.43 -5.94 7.09
CA HIS A 119 -26.33 -7.03 7.43
C HIS A 119 -27.55 -7.03 6.49
N ASP A 120 -27.85 -8.18 5.90
CA ASP A 120 -29.01 -8.40 5.04
C ASP A 120 -29.47 -9.86 5.15
N GLU A 121 -30.54 -10.09 5.90
CA GLU A 121 -31.14 -11.41 6.14
C GLU A 121 -31.67 -12.08 4.86
N ARG A 122 -31.88 -11.31 3.78
CA ARG A 122 -32.32 -11.86 2.48
C ARG A 122 -31.19 -12.60 1.76
N LEU A 123 -29.95 -12.33 2.12
CA LEU A 123 -28.78 -13.00 1.56
C LEU A 123 -28.51 -14.29 2.33
N LYS A 124 -28.03 -15.33 1.64
CA LYS A 124 -27.76 -16.66 2.24
C LYS A 124 -26.82 -16.62 3.46
N ARG A 125 -25.94 -15.62 3.54
CA ARG A 125 -24.98 -15.41 4.65
C ARG A 125 -25.47 -14.42 5.70
N GLY A 126 -26.65 -13.82 5.52
CA GLY A 126 -27.16 -12.76 6.39
C GLY A 126 -26.43 -11.42 6.22
N GLY A 127 -25.64 -11.23 5.16
CA GLY A 127 -24.95 -9.97 4.91
C GLY A 127 -24.13 -9.93 3.63
N GLU A 128 -23.80 -8.70 3.23
CA GLU A 128 -22.96 -8.34 2.09
C GLU A 128 -21.64 -7.73 2.61
N GLN A 129 -20.54 -8.06 1.94
CA GLN A 129 -19.24 -7.46 2.20
C GLN A 129 -18.58 -7.05 0.89
N LYS A 130 -18.15 -5.79 0.83
CA LYS A 130 -17.51 -5.22 -0.36
C LYS A 130 -16.45 -4.20 0.05
N SER A 131 -15.35 -4.19 -0.69
CA SER A 131 -14.21 -3.33 -0.44
C SER A 131 -13.90 -2.46 -1.66
N VAL A 132 -13.61 -1.19 -1.40
CA VAL A 132 -13.02 -0.25 -2.35
C VAL A 132 -11.55 -0.10 -1.96
N VAL A 133 -10.64 -0.37 -2.89
CA VAL A 133 -9.21 -0.44 -2.61
C VAL A 133 -8.44 0.48 -3.54
N ILE A 134 -7.54 1.27 -2.98
CA ILE A 134 -6.59 2.09 -3.73
C ILE A 134 -5.20 1.50 -3.53
N LEU A 135 -4.53 1.19 -4.64
CA LEU A 135 -3.20 0.61 -4.64
C LEU A 135 -2.18 1.70 -5.00
N SER A 136 -1.04 1.70 -4.29
CA SER A 136 0.05 2.65 -4.52
C SER A 136 1.41 2.02 -4.24
N HIS A 137 2.45 2.49 -4.91
CA HIS A 137 3.83 2.08 -4.67
C HIS A 137 4.47 2.79 -3.46
N SER A 138 3.79 3.75 -2.87
CA SER A 138 4.27 4.46 -1.68
C SER A 138 3.15 4.57 -0.64
N PRO A 139 3.49 4.52 0.66
CA PRO A 139 2.50 4.49 1.74
C PRO A 139 1.93 5.89 2.05
N TYR A 140 1.28 6.55 1.08
CA TYR A 140 0.70 7.88 1.25
C TYR A 140 -0.65 7.83 2.00
N THR A 141 -0.63 7.45 3.28
CA THR A 141 -1.83 7.43 4.15
C THR A 141 -2.55 8.77 4.17
N SER A 142 -1.79 9.88 4.26
CA SER A 142 -2.30 11.24 4.31
C SER A 142 -3.10 11.64 3.07
N VAL A 143 -2.89 10.95 1.94
CA VAL A 143 -3.61 11.16 0.68
C VAL A 143 -4.79 10.19 0.57
N PHE A 144 -4.51 8.89 0.72
CA PHE A 144 -5.47 7.85 0.36
C PHE A 144 -6.52 7.59 1.43
N ARG A 145 -6.23 7.83 2.72
CA ARG A 145 -7.23 7.70 3.79
C ARG A 145 -8.35 8.73 3.63
N PRO A 146 -8.10 10.05 3.48
CA PRO A 146 -9.15 11.02 3.20
C PRO A 146 -9.87 10.76 1.86
N LEU A 147 -9.12 10.36 0.82
CA LEU A 147 -9.73 10.01 -0.47
C LEU A 147 -10.73 8.85 -0.32
N LEU A 148 -10.38 7.81 0.45
CA LEU A 148 -11.28 6.67 0.71
C LEU A 148 -12.51 7.04 1.53
N GLN A 149 -12.39 7.98 2.48
CA GLN A 149 -13.54 8.49 3.23
C GLN A 149 -14.58 9.16 2.30
N ILE A 150 -14.15 9.70 1.16
CA ILE A 150 -15.03 10.27 0.13
C ILE A 150 -15.48 9.19 -0.86
N MET A 151 -14.52 8.45 -1.42
CA MET A 151 -14.75 7.48 -2.49
C MET A 151 -15.56 6.28 -2.03
N GLY A 152 -15.33 5.78 -0.82
CA GLY A 152 -16.02 4.63 -0.25
C GLY A 152 -17.54 4.82 -0.29
N PRO A 153 -18.10 5.78 0.47
CA PRO A 153 -19.53 6.07 0.46
C PRO A 153 -20.07 6.36 -0.94
N LEU A 154 -19.35 7.18 -1.73
CA LEU A 154 -19.78 7.53 -3.09
C LEU A 154 -19.92 6.31 -4.00
N TYR A 155 -19.00 5.34 -3.90
CA TYR A 155 -19.08 4.10 -4.67
C TYR A 155 -20.31 3.26 -4.27
N PHE A 156 -20.65 3.20 -2.98
CA PHE A 156 -21.86 2.50 -2.56
C PHE A 156 -23.16 3.21 -2.98
N ASP A 157 -23.13 4.51 -3.27
CA ASP A 157 -24.28 5.27 -3.72
C ASP A 157 -24.50 5.20 -5.24
N ILE A 158 -23.43 5.35 -6.04
CA ILE A 158 -23.53 5.47 -7.52
C ILE A 158 -22.71 4.44 -8.30
N GLY A 159 -22.07 3.48 -7.61
CA GLY A 159 -21.34 2.36 -8.20
C GLY A 159 -20.16 2.78 -9.10
N ASN A 160 -20.02 2.11 -10.24
CA ASN A 160 -18.91 2.32 -11.18
C ASN A 160 -18.80 3.76 -11.71
N LYS A 161 -19.86 4.56 -11.64
CA LYS A 161 -19.79 6.00 -11.95
C LYS A 161 -18.85 6.73 -10.99
N ALA A 162 -18.87 6.39 -9.69
CA ALA A 162 -17.97 6.94 -8.69
C ALA A 162 -16.51 6.59 -8.99
N LEU A 163 -16.26 5.33 -9.32
CA LEU A 163 -14.92 4.84 -9.63
C LEU A 163 -14.34 5.59 -10.83
N ASN A 164 -15.07 5.66 -11.94
CA ASN A 164 -14.61 6.38 -13.13
C ASN A 164 -14.43 7.88 -12.85
N TYR A 165 -15.34 8.48 -12.09
CA TYR A 165 -15.26 9.89 -11.71
C TYR A 165 -14.00 10.18 -10.91
N ILE A 166 -13.77 9.47 -9.80
CA ILE A 166 -12.61 9.66 -8.93
C ILE A 166 -11.31 9.34 -9.69
N ALA A 167 -11.29 8.24 -10.45
CA ALA A 167 -10.11 7.86 -11.22
C ALA A 167 -9.70 8.92 -12.25
N ALA A 168 -10.67 9.63 -12.86
CA ALA A 168 -10.41 10.74 -13.78
C ALA A 168 -9.81 11.98 -13.10
N TYR A 169 -10.03 12.18 -11.80
CA TYR A 169 -9.33 13.23 -11.02
C TYR A 169 -7.95 12.77 -10.60
N VAL A 170 -7.83 11.54 -10.07
CA VAL A 170 -6.55 10.98 -9.59
C VAL A 170 -5.53 10.89 -10.73
N SER A 171 -5.95 10.60 -11.96
CA SER A 171 -5.07 10.57 -13.13
C SER A 171 -4.52 11.94 -13.53
N LYS A 172 -5.18 13.03 -13.11
CA LYS A 172 -4.76 14.43 -13.37
C LYS A 172 -3.96 15.03 -12.21
N TRP A 173 -3.79 14.30 -11.11
CA TRP A 173 -2.99 14.79 -9.99
C TRP A 173 -1.54 14.97 -10.40
N PRO A 174 -0.87 16.01 -9.88
CA PRO A 174 0.53 16.24 -10.15
C PRO A 174 1.38 15.06 -9.64
N VAL A 175 2.56 14.91 -10.21
CA VAL A 175 3.57 13.95 -9.72
C VAL A 175 3.88 14.29 -8.24
N PRO A 176 3.85 13.31 -7.33
CA PRO A 176 4.17 13.56 -5.92
C PRO A 176 5.60 14.06 -5.77
N VAL A 177 5.75 15.22 -5.13
CA VAL A 177 7.05 15.72 -4.68
C VAL A 177 7.15 15.50 -3.17
N PRO A 178 7.98 14.57 -2.69
CA PRO A 178 8.07 14.25 -1.27
C PRO A 178 8.41 15.47 -0.41
N GLY A 179 7.84 15.54 0.80
CA GLY A 179 8.08 16.63 1.76
C GLY A 179 7.34 17.93 1.47
N GLN A 180 6.56 18.00 0.37
CA GLN A 180 5.80 19.18 0.01
C GLN A 180 4.33 19.06 0.41
N GLN A 181 3.72 20.18 0.81
CA GLN A 181 2.27 20.30 0.87
C GLN A 181 1.71 20.40 -0.55
N VAL A 182 0.74 19.55 -0.87
CA VAL A 182 0.07 19.52 -2.17
C VAL A 182 -1.43 19.69 -1.99
N GLU A 183 -2.05 20.34 -2.97
CA GLU A 183 -3.50 20.49 -3.03
C GLU A 183 -4.03 19.64 -4.19
N LEU A 184 -4.76 18.58 -3.86
CA LEU A 184 -5.23 17.57 -4.82
C LEU A 184 -6.71 17.80 -5.13
N PRO A 185 -7.08 18.14 -6.38
CA PRO A 185 -8.48 18.39 -6.73
C PRO A 185 -9.31 17.10 -6.71
N ILE A 186 -10.49 17.16 -6.10
CA ILE A 186 -11.51 16.10 -6.11
C ILE A 186 -12.88 16.74 -6.26
N GLY A 187 -13.48 16.64 -7.44
CA GLY A 187 -14.77 17.24 -7.73
C GLY A 187 -14.76 18.75 -7.55
N ASN A 188 -15.56 19.26 -6.63
CA ASN A 188 -15.65 20.69 -6.26
C ASN A 188 -14.81 21.05 -5.03
N ALA A 189 -14.08 20.10 -4.46
CA ALA A 189 -13.24 20.28 -3.28
C ALA A 189 -11.76 19.99 -3.62
N SER A 190 -10.89 20.27 -2.65
CA SER A 190 -9.47 19.94 -2.73
C SER A 190 -8.98 19.33 -1.43
N LEU A 191 -8.15 18.28 -1.54
CA LEU A 191 -7.44 17.70 -0.40
C LEU A 191 -6.10 18.41 -0.24
N LYS A 192 -5.93 19.14 0.86
CA LYS A 192 -4.64 19.71 1.25
C LYS A 192 -3.90 18.71 2.12
N VAL A 193 -2.82 18.14 1.59
CA VAL A 193 -2.10 17.02 2.21
C VAL A 193 -0.61 17.31 2.22
N ASN A 194 0.06 16.93 3.29
CA ASN A 194 1.51 16.96 3.37
C ASN A 194 2.03 15.60 2.94
N LEU A 195 2.94 15.59 1.97
CA LEU A 195 3.59 14.36 1.54
C LEU A 195 4.79 14.07 2.46
N PRO A 196 5.01 12.81 2.86
CA PRO A 196 6.17 12.45 3.66
C PRO A 196 7.47 12.81 2.91
N PRO A 197 8.53 13.22 3.62
CA PRO A 197 9.79 13.59 2.99
C PRO A 197 10.52 12.38 2.39
N SER A 198 11.35 12.61 1.38
CA SER A 198 12.02 11.54 0.60
C SER A 198 12.78 10.54 1.47
N HIS A 199 13.44 11.02 2.52
CA HIS A 199 14.26 10.18 3.42
C HIS A 199 13.42 9.26 4.32
N SER A 200 12.12 9.51 4.45
CA SER A 200 11.20 8.67 5.23
C SER A 200 10.47 7.63 4.38
N LEU A 201 10.50 7.78 3.06
CA LEU A 201 9.90 6.83 2.14
C LEU A 201 10.77 5.56 2.06
N PRO A 202 10.16 4.36 1.99
CA PRO A 202 10.90 3.13 1.78
C PRO A 202 11.70 3.19 0.47
N SER A 203 13.03 3.11 0.55
CA SER A 203 13.91 3.09 -0.64
C SER A 203 14.20 1.64 -1.03
N ASP A 204 14.00 1.30 -2.31
CA ASP A 204 14.12 -0.07 -2.82
C ASP A 204 15.57 -0.52 -3.12
N ASN A 205 16.50 0.43 -3.19
CA ASN A 205 17.91 0.14 -3.36
C ASN A 205 18.53 -0.11 -1.98
N GLY A 206 18.83 -1.39 -1.69
CA GLY A 206 19.64 -1.81 -0.53
C GLY A 206 21.10 -1.30 -0.56
N PHE A 207 21.43 -0.43 -1.51
CA PHE A 207 22.62 0.39 -1.50
C PHE A 207 22.23 1.76 -0.96
N PHE A 208 22.61 2.02 0.29
CA PHE A 208 22.87 3.40 0.68
C PHE A 208 23.96 3.88 -0.27
N GLU A 209 23.61 4.76 -1.21
CA GLU A 209 24.63 5.50 -1.92
C GLU A 209 25.43 6.22 -0.83
N ASP A 210 26.72 5.89 -0.69
CA ASP A 210 27.70 6.49 0.24
C ASP A 210 27.89 8.01 0.04
N SER A 211 26.97 8.66 -0.67
CA SER A 211 26.73 10.10 -0.64
C SER A 211 25.88 10.51 0.56
N ALA A 212 25.88 9.73 1.65
CA ALA A 212 25.61 10.25 2.98
C ALA A 212 26.68 11.30 3.30
N SER A 213 26.47 12.52 2.79
CA SER A 213 27.07 13.70 3.40
C SER A 213 26.88 13.55 4.90
N SER A 214 27.99 13.57 5.64
CA SER A 214 28.11 13.33 7.08
C SER A 214 27.46 14.44 7.92
N LEU A 215 26.30 14.91 7.50
CA LEU A 215 25.45 15.84 8.20
C LEU A 215 24.12 15.13 8.32
N ALA A 216 23.70 14.85 9.58
CA ALA A 216 22.28 14.73 9.89
C ALA A 216 21.54 15.80 9.06
N PRO A 217 20.47 15.47 8.32
CA PRO A 217 19.85 16.44 7.41
C PRO A 217 19.61 17.70 8.22
N LEU A 218 20.38 18.75 7.91
CA LEU A 218 20.25 20.02 8.60
C LEU A 218 18.81 20.43 8.31
N LEU A 219 17.98 20.36 9.35
CA LEU A 219 16.58 20.71 9.27
C LEU A 219 16.53 22.08 8.60
N PRO A 220 15.79 22.25 7.49
CA PRO A 220 15.58 23.56 6.91
C PRO A 220 15.17 24.49 8.05
N SER A 221 15.92 25.57 8.24
CA SER A 221 15.89 26.46 9.40
C SER A 221 14.55 27.21 9.59
N ASN A 222 13.49 26.81 8.89
CA ASN A 222 12.18 27.45 8.89
C ASN A 222 10.97 26.50 8.74
N LEU A 223 11.06 25.20 9.08
CA LEU A 223 9.89 24.30 9.04
C LEU A 223 9.62 23.62 10.39
N SER A 224 8.45 23.91 10.93
CA SER A 224 7.83 23.32 12.12
C SER A 224 7.78 21.80 12.03
N ILE A 225 8.55 21.13 12.90
CA ILE A 225 8.53 19.69 13.23
C ILE A 225 8.93 18.78 12.04
N PRO A 226 10.04 18.03 12.15
CA PRO A 226 10.39 17.02 11.15
C PRO A 226 9.24 16.01 10.97
N GLN A 227 8.70 15.91 9.76
CA GLN A 227 7.60 14.99 9.47
C GLN A 227 8.14 13.60 9.12
N GLY A 228 7.68 12.58 9.84
CA GLY A 228 7.93 11.18 9.51
C GLY A 228 7.04 10.65 8.39
N LEU A 229 7.21 9.35 8.08
CA LEU A 229 6.43 8.65 7.06
C LEU A 229 4.91 8.74 7.29
N PHE A 230 4.49 8.56 8.55
CA PHE A 230 3.10 8.62 8.98
C PHE A 230 2.85 9.77 9.95
N HIS A 231 3.29 10.98 9.58
CA HIS A 231 3.18 12.20 10.39
C HIS A 231 1.73 12.60 10.73
N ASP A 232 0.74 12.06 10.01
CA ASP A 232 -0.69 12.26 10.22
C ASP A 232 -1.31 11.27 11.22
N SER A 233 -0.51 10.41 11.86
CA SER A 233 -0.98 9.41 12.81
C SER A 233 -1.44 10.01 14.14
N ASP A 234 -2.62 9.58 14.61
CA ASP A 234 -3.13 9.95 15.95
C ASP A 234 -2.52 9.06 17.05
N LEU A 235 -1.31 9.44 17.48
CA LEU A 235 -0.57 8.74 18.53
C LEU A 235 -1.35 8.63 19.84
N PHE A 236 -2.00 9.72 20.27
CA PHE A 236 -2.73 9.74 21.53
C PHE A 236 -3.98 8.85 21.45
N GLY A 237 -4.80 9.01 20.41
CA GLY A 237 -6.02 8.21 20.25
C GLY A 237 -5.73 6.71 20.20
N THR A 238 -4.65 6.34 19.49
CA THR A 238 -4.22 4.95 19.29
C THR A 238 -3.62 4.33 20.56
N PHE A 239 -2.72 5.05 21.25
CA PHE A 239 -1.95 4.53 22.38
C PHE A 239 -2.38 5.04 23.75
N ARG A 240 -3.56 5.66 23.89
CA ARG A 240 -4.05 6.20 25.18
C ARG A 240 -3.96 5.21 26.35
N GLY A 241 -4.13 3.91 26.09
CA GLY A 241 -4.03 2.85 27.11
C GLY A 241 -2.60 2.37 27.41
N LEU A 242 -1.62 2.76 26.59
CA LEU A 242 -0.22 2.32 26.63
C LEU A 242 0.77 3.51 26.63
N LEU A 243 0.32 4.72 27.00
CA LEU A 243 1.14 5.94 26.92
C LEU A 243 2.46 5.80 27.68
N MET A 244 2.44 5.16 28.85
CA MET A 244 3.64 4.96 29.68
C MET A 244 4.63 3.96 29.08
N GLN A 245 4.15 3.07 28.21
CA GLN A 245 4.94 2.04 27.54
C GLN A 245 5.46 2.50 26.17
N LEU A 246 4.98 3.65 25.64
CA LEU A 246 5.41 4.18 24.35
C LEU A 246 6.93 4.35 24.26
N TRP A 247 7.56 4.82 25.35
CA TRP A 247 9.02 4.91 25.42
C TRP A 247 9.69 3.56 25.18
N LYS A 248 9.16 2.49 25.79
CA LYS A 248 9.73 1.15 25.63
C LYS A 248 9.55 0.62 24.20
N LEU A 249 8.38 0.86 23.60
CA LEU A 249 8.12 0.49 22.21
C LEU A 249 9.04 1.24 21.25
N TRP A 250 9.28 2.53 21.50
CA TRP A 250 10.25 3.32 20.76
C TRP A 250 11.67 2.78 20.88
N GLU A 251 12.13 2.41 22.08
CA GLU A 251 13.44 1.75 22.27
C GLU A 251 13.57 0.46 21.46
N LEU A 252 12.54 -0.40 21.50
CA LEU A 252 12.52 -1.66 20.77
C LEU A 252 12.61 -1.42 19.25
N LEU A 253 11.90 -0.41 18.74
CA LEU A 253 11.98 -0.02 17.33
C LEU A 253 13.38 0.46 16.93
N LEU A 254 14.05 1.24 17.78
CA LEU A 254 15.41 1.72 17.50
C LEU A 254 16.46 0.60 17.48
N VAL A 255 16.28 -0.41 18.32
CA VAL A 255 17.17 -1.59 18.34
C VAL A 255 16.84 -2.57 17.21
N GLY A 256 15.69 -2.41 16.54
CA GLY A 256 15.23 -3.31 15.49
C GLY A 256 14.65 -4.62 16.02
N GLU A 257 14.18 -4.63 17.27
CA GLU A 257 13.49 -5.78 17.86
C GLU A 257 12.14 -5.99 17.16
N PRO A 258 11.81 -7.23 16.75
CA PRO A 258 10.56 -7.52 16.07
C PRO A 258 9.37 -7.33 17.03
N ILE A 259 8.39 -6.51 16.63
CA ILE A 259 7.17 -6.25 17.38
C ILE A 259 5.98 -6.79 16.59
N LEU A 260 5.21 -7.69 17.19
CA LEU A 260 3.91 -8.14 16.69
C LEU A 260 2.80 -7.35 17.39
N ILE A 261 1.93 -6.71 16.60
CA ILE A 261 0.75 -6.00 17.11
C ILE A 261 -0.49 -6.85 16.87
N ILE A 262 -1.26 -7.07 17.94
CA ILE A 262 -2.57 -7.73 17.88
C ILE A 262 -3.61 -6.71 18.32
N ALA A 263 -4.62 -6.48 17.48
CA ALA A 263 -5.70 -5.56 17.76
C ALA A 263 -7.06 -6.17 17.40
N PRO A 264 -8.17 -5.75 18.07
CA PRO A 264 -9.51 -6.24 17.77
C PRO A 264 -10.01 -6.00 16.34
N THR A 265 -9.45 -5.02 15.63
CA THR A 265 -9.89 -4.64 14.27
C THR A 265 -8.70 -4.25 13.39
N PRO A 266 -8.78 -4.44 12.06
CA PRO A 266 -7.70 -4.02 11.16
C PRO A 266 -7.34 -2.53 11.24
N PRO A 267 -8.30 -1.58 11.33
CA PRO A 267 -7.97 -0.16 11.49
C PRO A 267 -7.09 0.10 12.70
N GLN A 268 -7.45 -0.46 13.86
CA GLN A 268 -6.65 -0.31 15.09
C GLN A 268 -5.25 -0.92 14.95
N CYS A 269 -5.14 -2.06 14.24
CA CYS A 269 -3.86 -2.71 13.99
C CYS A 269 -2.95 -1.83 13.12
N CYS A 270 -3.44 -1.39 11.95
CA CYS A 270 -2.63 -0.61 11.02
C CYS A 270 -2.32 0.80 11.54
N GLU A 271 -3.23 1.41 12.31
CA GLU A 271 -2.99 2.70 12.98
C GLU A 271 -1.92 2.58 14.07
N ALA A 272 -1.92 1.48 14.84
CA ALA A 272 -0.86 1.22 15.81
C ALA A 272 0.50 1.04 15.13
N VAL A 273 0.58 0.28 14.03
CA VAL A 273 1.83 0.14 13.27
C VAL A 273 2.28 1.49 12.72
N ALA A 274 1.38 2.26 12.07
CA ALA A 274 1.69 3.58 11.53
C ALA A 274 2.18 4.55 12.62
N GLY A 275 1.49 4.57 13.77
CA GLY A 275 1.85 5.38 14.92
C GLY A 275 3.22 5.01 15.48
N LEU A 276 3.53 3.72 15.65
CA LEU A 276 4.86 3.29 16.08
C LEU A 276 5.96 3.73 15.12
N VAL A 277 5.76 3.53 13.81
CA VAL A 277 6.72 3.99 12.80
C VAL A 277 6.86 5.51 12.82
N SER A 278 5.78 6.26 13.09
CA SER A 278 5.82 7.73 13.18
C SER A 278 6.68 8.24 14.35
N LEU A 279 6.78 7.48 15.46
CA LEU A 279 7.58 7.85 16.64
C LEU A 279 9.09 7.88 16.37
N VAL A 280 9.55 7.24 15.29
CA VAL A 280 10.98 7.21 14.96
C VAL A 280 11.46 8.55 14.39
N ALA A 281 10.57 9.35 13.78
CA ALA A 281 10.93 10.65 13.26
C ALA A 281 11.56 11.55 14.35
N PRO A 282 12.62 12.32 14.04
CA PRO A 282 13.24 12.56 12.72
C PRO A 282 14.28 11.51 12.28
N LEU A 283 14.48 10.43 13.02
CA LEU A 283 15.52 9.46 12.70
C LEU A 283 15.16 8.70 11.42
N LEU A 284 16.19 8.27 10.69
CA LEU A 284 16.02 7.41 9.53
C LEU A 284 15.47 6.06 9.99
N PHE A 285 14.33 5.65 9.42
CA PHE A 285 13.69 4.38 9.73
C PHE A 285 14.01 3.35 8.66
N SER A 286 14.89 2.39 8.97
CA SER A 286 15.31 1.32 8.05
C SER A 286 14.64 -0.03 8.37
N VAL A 287 13.80 -0.09 9.40
CA VAL A 287 13.12 -1.32 9.80
C VAL A 287 11.90 -1.56 8.92
N ASP A 288 11.69 -2.81 8.53
CA ASP A 288 10.55 -3.20 7.71
C ASP A 288 9.27 -3.30 8.55
N PHE A 289 8.18 -2.68 8.08
CA PHE A 289 6.88 -2.65 8.77
C PHE A 289 5.78 -3.32 7.94
N ARG A 290 4.81 -3.96 8.61
CA ARG A 290 3.60 -4.50 7.96
C ARG A 290 2.37 -3.96 8.67
N PRO A 291 1.56 -3.12 8.01
CA PRO A 291 0.44 -2.46 8.67
C PRO A 291 -0.65 -3.42 9.14
N TYR A 292 -1.00 -4.38 8.28
CA TYR A 292 -1.97 -5.43 8.56
C TYR A 292 -1.70 -6.59 7.59
N PHE A 293 -1.93 -7.81 8.06
CA PHE A 293 -1.88 -9.03 7.27
C PHE A 293 -2.93 -10.01 7.80
N THR A 294 -3.38 -10.92 6.94
CA THR A 294 -4.45 -11.87 7.23
C THR A 294 -3.90 -13.28 7.40
N ILE A 295 -4.78 -14.25 7.71
CA ILE A 295 -4.43 -15.67 7.72
C ILE A 295 -3.92 -16.20 6.37
N HIS A 296 -4.21 -15.46 5.29
CA HIS A 296 -3.79 -15.78 3.94
C HIS A 296 -2.38 -15.27 3.60
N ASP A 297 -1.76 -14.50 4.50
CA ASP A 297 -0.37 -14.07 4.33
C ASP A 297 0.56 -15.30 4.35
N PRO A 298 1.51 -15.40 3.40
CA PRO A 298 2.39 -16.56 3.29
C PRO A 298 3.27 -16.78 4.54
N GLU A 299 3.55 -15.74 5.33
CA GLU A 299 4.32 -15.84 6.56
C GLU A 299 3.46 -16.15 7.79
N PHE A 300 2.12 -16.10 7.68
CA PHE A 300 1.21 -16.34 8.81
C PHE A 300 1.46 -17.71 9.47
N ALA A 301 1.55 -18.78 8.67
CA ALA A 301 1.80 -20.13 9.18
C ALA A 301 3.14 -20.25 9.92
N LYS A 302 4.17 -19.53 9.45
CA LYS A 302 5.47 -19.49 10.12
C LYS A 302 5.37 -18.74 11.45
N LEU A 303 4.74 -17.56 11.46
CA LEU A 303 4.54 -16.76 12.67
C LEU A 303 3.72 -17.50 13.73
N ASN A 304 2.68 -18.22 13.31
CA ASN A 304 1.79 -18.98 14.21
C ASN A 304 2.44 -20.26 14.77
N SER A 305 3.54 -20.74 14.20
CA SER A 305 4.26 -21.93 14.69
C SER A 305 5.43 -21.61 15.63
N LEU A 306 5.73 -20.33 15.86
CA LEU A 306 6.77 -19.91 16.78
C LEU A 306 6.40 -20.25 18.22
N GLN A 307 7.33 -20.87 18.94
CA GLN A 307 7.19 -21.15 20.37
C GLN A 307 7.53 -19.89 21.19
N GLU A 308 6.94 -19.78 22.38
CA GLU A 308 7.26 -18.70 23.31
C GLU A 308 8.77 -18.68 23.63
N GLY A 309 9.40 -17.52 23.49
CA GLY A 309 10.85 -17.34 23.68
C GLY A 309 11.72 -17.71 22.46
N SER A 310 11.14 -18.18 21.36
CA SER A 310 11.90 -18.39 20.11
C SER A 310 12.24 -17.05 19.44
N SER A 311 13.47 -16.91 18.94
CA SER A 311 13.90 -15.70 18.22
C SER A 311 13.33 -15.72 16.80
N PHE A 312 12.55 -14.69 16.46
CA PHE A 312 12.16 -14.44 15.07
C PHE A 312 13.27 -13.69 14.34
N ARG A 313 13.96 -14.37 13.42
CA ARG A 313 14.86 -13.75 12.46
C ARG A 313 14.21 -13.77 11.08
N ARG A 314 14.12 -12.60 10.45
CA ARG A 314 13.59 -12.41 9.10
C ARG A 314 14.67 -12.74 8.07
#